data_AF-W6Z163-F1
#
_entry.id   AF-W6Z163-F1
#
_cell.length_a   1.000
_cell.length_b   1.000
_cell.length_c   1.000
_cell.angle_alpha   90.00
_cell.angle_beta   90.00
_cell.angle_gamma   90.00
#
_symmetry.space_group_name_H-M   'P 1'
#
loop_
_entity.id
_entity.type
_entity.pdbx_description
1 polymer ?
#
loop_
_entity_poly.entity_id
_entity_poly.type
_entity_poly.pdbx_seq_one_letter_code
_entity_poly.pdbx_strand_id
1 'polypeptide(L)'
;MQFSAVLLALAASASAAVLPRDGMGQWAVTVTVQPAIRDVYLHAEFTSDEYPEDKKLRSTCVEAPEAELSVIHRCDRAAFDFQWDGKILSVQQTLPSGVTVFGSAPYDGSCEFDAVIPVDRAIV
;
A
#
# COMPACT_ATOMS: atom_id res chain seq x y z
N MET A 1 -10.39 50.89 22.88
CA MET A 1 -10.57 49.45 23.12
C MET A 1 -9.68 48.72 22.13
N GLN A 2 -8.62 48.07 22.61
CA GLN A 2 -7.75 47.23 21.79
C GLN A 2 -8.44 45.89 21.56
N PHE A 3 -8.57 45.49 20.29
CA PHE A 3 -8.89 44.11 19.93
C PHE A 3 -7.68 43.53 19.22
N SER A 4 -6.92 42.73 19.96
CA SER A 4 -5.87 41.86 19.46
C SER A 4 -6.53 40.75 18.63
N ALA A 5 -6.45 40.83 17.31
CA ALA A 5 -6.75 39.71 16.43
C ALA A 5 -5.48 38.86 16.30
N VAL A 6 -5.46 37.79 17.07
CA VAL A 6 -4.43 36.76 17.08
C VAL A 6 -4.40 36.07 15.70
N LEU A 7 -3.21 36.11 15.11
CA LEU A 7 -2.65 35.24 14.08
C LEU A 7 -3.43 33.94 13.80
N LEU A 8 -4.15 33.88 12.68
CA LEU A 8 -4.53 32.62 12.03
C LEU A 8 -3.41 32.22 11.06
N ALA A 9 -2.35 31.63 11.61
CA ALA A 9 -1.35 30.91 10.84
C ALA A 9 -1.52 29.41 11.10
N LEU A 10 -2.42 28.77 10.36
CA LEU A 10 -2.30 27.34 10.10
C LEU A 10 -1.83 27.18 8.65
N ALA A 11 -0.51 27.31 8.49
CA ALA A 11 0.15 26.67 7.38
C ALA A 11 0.00 25.16 7.59
N ALA A 12 -1.05 24.58 7.00
CA ALA A 12 -1.08 23.16 6.70
C ALA A 12 -0.02 22.92 5.61
N SER A 13 1.24 22.89 6.02
CA SER A 13 2.27 22.20 5.26
C SER A 13 1.81 20.76 5.21
N ALA A 14 1.07 20.42 4.15
CA ALA A 14 0.87 19.06 3.72
C ALA A 14 2.27 18.47 3.61
N SER A 15 2.68 17.77 4.66
CA SER A 15 3.77 16.83 4.59
C SER A 15 3.29 15.74 3.64
N ALA A 16 3.43 15.98 2.35
CA ALA A 16 3.96 14.94 1.50
C ALA A 16 5.29 14.58 2.18
N ALA A 17 5.23 13.62 3.09
CA ALA A 17 6.40 12.93 3.55
C ALA A 17 7.01 12.40 2.26
N VAL A 18 7.99 13.13 1.73
CA VAL A 18 8.96 12.59 0.81
C VAL A 18 9.68 11.55 1.64
N LEU A 19 9.05 10.38 1.72
CA LEU A 19 9.62 9.19 2.30
C LEU A 19 10.98 9.06 1.64
N PRO A 20 12.07 8.99 2.43
CA PRO A 20 13.37 8.70 1.85
C PRO A 20 13.17 7.43 1.03
N ARG A 21 13.39 7.55 -0.29
CA ARG A 21 13.41 6.41 -1.20
C ARG A 21 14.57 5.54 -0.74
N ASP A 22 14.32 4.66 0.21
CA ASP A 22 15.23 3.56 0.44
C ASP A 22 15.23 2.77 -0.87
N GLY A 23 16.40 2.63 -1.51
CA GLY A 23 16.55 2.18 -2.90
C GLY A 23 16.01 0.77 -3.19
N MET A 24 15.42 0.13 -2.19
CA MET A 24 14.81 -1.19 -2.27
C MET A 24 13.46 -1.18 -2.98
N GLY A 25 12.76 -0.03 -3.04
CA GLY A 25 11.59 0.13 -3.90
C GLY A 25 10.34 0.72 -3.24
N GLN A 26 9.24 0.66 -3.97
CA GLN A 26 7.91 1.11 -3.54
C GLN A 26 6.81 0.38 -4.33
N TRP A 27 5.65 0.17 -3.70
CA TRP A 27 4.43 -0.29 -4.35
C TRP A 27 3.50 0.89 -4.64
N ALA A 28 3.01 0.98 -5.87
CA ALA A 28 1.82 1.77 -6.19
C ALA A 28 0.63 0.81 -6.16
N VAL A 29 -0.32 1.06 -5.25
CA VAL A 29 -1.48 0.18 -5.05
C VAL A 29 -2.77 0.92 -5.33
N THR A 30 -3.73 0.21 -5.91
CA THR A 30 -5.14 0.60 -6.02
C THR A 30 -5.95 -0.48 -5.33
N VAL A 31 -6.73 -0.09 -4.32
CA VAL A 31 -7.53 -1.00 -3.52
C VAL A 31 -9.01 -0.69 -3.74
N THR A 32 -9.80 -1.71 -4.06
CA THR A 32 -11.26 -1.61 -4.12
C THR A 32 -11.88 -2.52 -3.07
N VAL A 33 -12.66 -1.95 -2.16
CA VAL A 33 -13.37 -2.66 -1.10
C VAL A 33 -14.85 -2.74 -1.48
N GLN A 34 -15.34 -3.95 -1.79
CA GLN A 34 -16.73 -4.13 -2.20
C GLN A 34 -17.70 -4.20 -1.00
N PRO A 35 -18.94 -3.71 -1.17
CA PRO A 35 -19.94 -3.66 -0.09
C PRO A 35 -20.66 -4.99 0.18
N ALA A 36 -20.57 -6.01 -0.67
CA ALA A 36 -21.31 -7.27 -0.53
C ALA A 36 -20.36 -8.46 -0.48
N ILE A 37 -20.16 -9.04 0.73
CA ILE A 37 -18.97 -9.83 1.10
C ILE A 37 -17.76 -8.88 0.97
N ARG A 38 -17.02 -8.60 2.05
CA ARG A 38 -15.97 -7.55 2.05
C ARG A 38 -14.75 -7.93 1.21
N ASP A 39 -14.94 -8.20 -0.07
CA ASP A 39 -13.92 -8.55 -1.02
C ASP A 39 -13.02 -7.32 -1.22
N VAL A 40 -11.74 -7.54 -1.00
CA VAL A 40 -10.67 -6.57 -1.22
C VAL A 40 -9.98 -6.96 -2.51
N TYR A 41 -10.12 -6.11 -3.52
CA TYR A 41 -9.38 -6.20 -4.77
C TYR A 41 -8.17 -5.28 -4.65
N LEU A 42 -6.98 -5.86 -4.73
CA LEU A 42 -5.72 -5.13 -4.66
C LEU A 42 -5.01 -5.25 -6.01
N HIS A 43 -4.82 -4.13 -6.69
CA HIS A 43 -3.85 -4.05 -7.77
C HIS A 43 -2.59 -3.40 -7.24
N ALA A 44 -1.42 -4.03 -7.42
CA ALA A 44 -0.14 -3.43 -7.02
C ALA A 44 0.88 -3.50 -8.16
N GLU A 45 1.60 -2.39 -8.31
CA GLU A 45 2.76 -2.26 -9.18
C GLU A 45 3.99 -1.96 -8.32
N PHE A 46 4.94 -2.92 -8.25
CA PHE A 46 6.20 -2.74 -7.53
C PHE A 46 7.30 -2.21 -8.45
N THR A 47 8.05 -1.24 -7.93
CA THR A 47 9.21 -0.62 -8.58
C THR A 47 10.43 -0.69 -7.66
N SER A 48 11.57 -1.14 -8.17
CA SER A 48 12.83 -1.27 -7.43
C SER A 48 14.01 -1.22 -8.40
N ASP A 49 15.19 -0.85 -7.91
CA ASP A 49 16.43 -0.86 -8.69
C ASP A 49 16.82 -2.27 -9.18
N GLU A 50 16.35 -3.32 -8.49
CA GLU A 50 16.53 -4.72 -8.92
C GLU A 50 15.67 -5.09 -10.15
N TYR A 51 14.68 -4.27 -10.49
CA TYR A 51 13.83 -4.41 -11.66
C TYR A 51 14.02 -3.23 -12.62
N PRO A 52 15.17 -3.14 -13.33
CA PRO A 52 15.42 -2.03 -14.23
C PRO A 52 14.41 -2.01 -15.40
N GLU A 53 14.05 -0.79 -15.82
CA GLU A 53 13.16 -0.47 -16.97
C GLU A 53 11.68 -0.86 -16.78
N ASP A 54 11.00 -1.31 -17.85
CA ASP A 54 9.59 -1.69 -17.92
C ASP A 54 9.25 -2.99 -17.15
N LYS A 55 10.21 -3.55 -16.40
CA LYS A 55 10.06 -4.81 -15.65
C LYS A 55 9.34 -4.65 -14.32
N LYS A 56 8.47 -3.65 -14.23
CA LYS A 56 7.61 -3.44 -13.07
C LYS A 56 6.78 -4.69 -12.83
N LEU A 57 6.77 -5.15 -11.58
CA LEU A 57 5.96 -6.29 -11.21
C LEU A 57 4.55 -5.81 -10.91
N ARG A 58 3.65 -6.15 -11.82
CA ARG A 58 2.22 -5.96 -11.65
C ARG A 58 1.60 -7.27 -11.20
N SER A 59 0.86 -7.22 -10.10
CA SER A 59 -0.04 -8.30 -9.72
C SER A 59 -1.36 -7.73 -9.23
N THR A 60 -2.39 -8.53 -9.42
CA THR A 60 -3.74 -8.30 -8.94
C THR A 60 -4.08 -9.43 -7.99
N CYS A 61 -4.48 -9.07 -6.78
CA CYS A 61 -4.89 -10.01 -5.77
C CYS A 61 -6.32 -9.72 -5.31
N VAL A 62 -7.00 -10.76 -4.88
CA VAL A 62 -8.34 -10.70 -4.30
C VAL A 62 -8.33 -11.42 -2.97
N GLU A 63 -8.85 -10.77 -1.95
CA GLU A 63 -9.09 -11.36 -0.63
C GLU A 63 -10.57 -11.23 -0.26
N ALA A 64 -11.22 -12.35 0.07
CA ALA A 64 -12.61 -12.40 0.53
C ALA A 64 -12.66 -12.83 2.01
N PRO A 65 -12.38 -11.93 2.97
CA PRO A 65 -12.22 -12.27 4.39
C PRO A 65 -13.55 -12.65 5.07
N GLU A 66 -14.69 -12.22 4.54
CA GLU A 66 -16.03 -12.48 5.09
C GLU A 66 -16.85 -13.49 4.28
N ALA A 67 -16.22 -14.23 3.36
CA ALA A 67 -16.92 -15.26 2.59
C ALA A 67 -17.35 -16.44 3.49
N GLU A 68 -18.57 -16.97 3.26
CA GLU A 68 -19.08 -18.16 3.97
C GLU A 68 -18.27 -19.43 3.66
N LEU A 69 -17.56 -19.44 2.54
CA LEU A 69 -16.62 -20.49 2.14
C LEU A 69 -15.19 -20.02 2.42
N SER A 70 -14.27 -20.97 2.60
CA SER A 70 -12.85 -20.74 2.93
C SER A 70 -12.28 -19.49 2.26
N VAL A 71 -11.69 -18.59 3.08
CA VAL A 71 -11.10 -17.30 2.68
C VAL A 71 -10.36 -17.46 1.35
N ILE A 72 -10.88 -16.82 0.31
CA ILE A 72 -10.27 -16.84 -1.02
C ILE A 72 -9.18 -15.76 -1.00
N HIS A 73 -7.94 -16.17 -0.80
CA HIS A 73 -6.78 -15.35 -1.10
C HIS A 73 -6.18 -15.84 -2.42
N ARG A 74 -6.21 -15.00 -3.46
CA ARG A 74 -5.68 -15.35 -4.78
C ARG A 74 -4.99 -14.16 -5.42
N CYS A 75 -3.71 -14.30 -5.73
CA CYS A 75 -2.97 -13.40 -6.60
C CYS A 75 -2.80 -14.01 -8.01
N ASP A 76 -2.93 -13.20 -9.06
CA ASP A 76 -2.74 -13.61 -10.45
C ASP A 76 -1.28 -14.03 -10.75
N ARG A 77 -0.32 -13.40 -10.07
CA ARG A 77 1.11 -13.68 -10.10
C ARG A 77 1.61 -13.73 -8.67
N ALA A 78 2.36 -14.78 -8.33
CA ALA A 78 2.97 -14.96 -7.02
C ALA A 78 4.19 -14.04 -6.80
N ALA A 79 4.12 -12.78 -7.23
CA ALA A 79 5.21 -11.83 -7.13
C ALA A 79 5.23 -11.11 -5.78
N PHE A 80 4.09 -10.97 -5.12
CA PHE A 80 3.99 -10.41 -3.77
C PHE A 80 2.82 -11.06 -3.04
N ASP A 81 2.82 -10.91 -1.72
CA ASP A 81 1.76 -11.33 -0.81
C ASP A 81 1.23 -10.10 -0.07
N PHE A 82 -0.04 -10.11 0.31
CA PHE A 82 -0.66 -9.01 1.03
C PHE A 82 -1.59 -9.52 2.13
N GLN A 83 -1.75 -8.69 3.14
CA GLN A 83 -2.65 -8.94 4.25
C GLN A 83 -3.48 -7.69 4.54
N TRP A 84 -4.78 -7.89 4.73
CA TRP A 84 -5.72 -6.85 5.10
C TRP A 84 -6.37 -7.12 6.46
N ASP A 85 -6.26 -6.19 7.41
CA ASP A 85 -6.90 -6.30 8.73
C ASP A 85 -8.14 -5.38 8.90
N GLY A 86 -8.58 -4.73 7.82
CA GLY A 86 -9.66 -3.74 7.84
C GLY A 86 -9.23 -2.32 8.19
N LYS A 87 -7.96 -2.08 8.51
CA LYS A 87 -7.39 -0.76 8.85
C LYS A 87 -6.04 -0.50 8.19
N ILE A 88 -5.25 -1.53 7.95
CA ILE A 88 -3.91 -1.46 7.40
C ILE A 88 -3.80 -2.50 6.29
N LEU A 89 -3.32 -2.05 5.13
CA LEU A 89 -2.83 -2.90 4.08
C LEU A 89 -1.34 -3.16 4.31
N SER A 90 -0.97 -4.42 4.49
CA SER A 90 0.43 -4.85 4.56
C SER A 90 0.79 -5.60 3.29
N VAL A 91 1.94 -5.28 2.70
CA VAL A 91 2.47 -5.95 1.51
C VAL A 91 3.86 -6.48 1.78
N GLN A 92 4.20 -7.61 1.17
CA GLN A 92 5.53 -8.19 1.23
C GLN A 92 5.92 -8.85 -0.08
N GLN A 93 7.22 -8.86 -0.36
CA GLN A 93 7.76 -9.50 -1.56
C GLN A 93 9.21 -9.94 -1.33
N THR A 94 9.60 -11.07 -1.91
CA THR A 94 11.00 -11.47 -1.99
C THR A 94 11.60 -11.01 -3.33
N LEU A 95 12.68 -10.24 -3.26
CA LEU A 95 13.43 -9.74 -4.40
C LEU A 95 14.35 -10.84 -4.99
N PRO A 96 14.84 -10.67 -6.23
CA PRO A 96 15.77 -11.62 -6.85
C PRO A 96 17.08 -11.77 -6.07
N SER A 97 17.51 -10.74 -5.34
CA SER A 97 18.62 -10.78 -4.38
C SER A 97 18.41 -11.75 -3.21
N GLY A 98 17.18 -12.22 -2.99
CA GLY A 98 16.77 -13.04 -1.84
C GLY A 98 16.26 -12.22 -0.66
N VAL A 99 16.36 -10.89 -0.71
CA VAL A 99 15.86 -10.00 0.34
C VAL A 99 14.33 -9.97 0.31
N THR A 100 13.70 -10.14 1.47
CA THR A 100 12.26 -9.93 1.62
C THR A 100 11.98 -8.53 2.13
N VAL A 101 11.26 -7.74 1.33
CA VAL A 101 10.84 -6.37 1.63
C VAL A 101 9.40 -6.33 2.10
N PHE A 102 9.10 -5.36 2.95
CA PHE A 102 7.80 -5.14 3.56
C PHE A 102 7.40 -3.67 3.41
N GLY A 103 6.09 -3.42 3.37
CA GLY A 103 5.52 -2.09 3.40
C GLY A 103 4.10 -2.12 3.96
N SER A 104 3.64 -0.98 4.46
CA SER A 104 2.29 -0.84 4.98
C SER A 104 1.67 0.52 4.67
N ALA A 105 0.35 0.54 4.46
CA ALA A 105 -0.42 1.77 4.28
C ALA A 105 -1.74 1.74 5.07
N PRO A 106 -2.14 2.88 5.67
CA PRO A 106 -3.41 2.98 6.38
C PRO A 106 -4.58 3.03 5.39
N TYR A 107 -5.71 2.45 5.79
CA TYR A 107 -6.98 2.59 5.12
C TYR A 107 -7.61 3.95 5.41
N ASP A 108 -8.09 4.61 4.36
CA ASP A 108 -8.77 5.92 4.48
C ASP A 108 -10.29 5.79 4.72
N GLY A 109 -10.84 4.58 4.70
CA GLY A 109 -12.28 4.33 4.88
C GLY A 109 -13.11 4.38 3.60
N SER A 110 -12.50 4.61 2.44
CA SER A 110 -13.19 4.73 1.16
C SER A 110 -13.36 3.38 0.44
N CYS A 111 -14.38 3.25 -0.40
CA CYS A 111 -14.57 2.02 -1.20
C CYS A 111 -13.47 1.82 -2.27
N GLU A 112 -12.71 2.87 -2.59
CA GLU A 112 -11.62 2.82 -3.56
C GLU A 112 -10.56 3.84 -3.16
N PHE A 113 -9.32 3.38 -2.94
CA PHE A 113 -8.19 4.26 -2.62
C PHE A 113 -6.91 3.86 -3.34
N ASP A 114 -6.16 4.87 -3.73
CA ASP A 114 -4.80 4.74 -4.25
C ASP A 114 -3.78 5.09 -3.17
N ALA A 115 -2.74 4.26 -3.03
CA ALA A 115 -1.66 4.53 -2.09
C ALA A 115 -0.29 4.20 -2.72
N VAL A 116 0.72 4.95 -2.28
CA VAL A 116 2.12 4.62 -2.55
C VAL A 116 2.72 4.12 -1.24
N ILE A 117 3.06 2.84 -1.22
CA ILE A 117 3.63 2.15 -0.07
C ILE A 117 5.14 2.09 -0.24
N PRO A 118 5.94 2.80 0.57
CA PRO A 118 7.39 2.64 0.55
C PRO A 118 7.78 1.28 1.14
N VAL A 119 8.98 0.79 0.81
CA VAL A 119 9.62 -0.26 1.63
C VAL A 119 9.95 0.34 2.99
N ASP A 120 9.39 -0.23 4.06
CA ASP A 120 9.61 0.19 5.46
C ASP A 120 10.58 -0.73 6.22
N ARG A 121 10.73 -1.98 5.74
CA ARG A 121 11.59 -2.99 6.34
C ARG A 121 12.08 -3.97 5.27
N ALA A 122 13.29 -4.49 5.45
CA ALA A 122 13.87 -5.55 4.64
C ALA A 122 14.57 -6.60 5.51
N ILE A 123 14.47 -7.88 5.13
CA ILE A 123 15.05 -9.03 5.83
C ILE A 123 15.83 -9.88 4.82
N VAL A 124 17.03 -10.32 5.20
CA VAL A 124 17.92 -11.19 4.40
C VAL A 124 17.86 -12.62 4.93
#